data_AF-A0A3D4U003-F1
#
_entry.id   AF-A0A3D4U003-F1
#
_cell.length_a   1.000
_cell.length_b   1.000
_cell.length_c   1.000
_cell.angle_alpha   90.00
_cell.angle_beta   90.00
_cell.angle_gamma   90.00
#
_symmetry.space_group_name_H-M   'P 1'
#
loop_
_entity.id
_entity.type
_entity.pdbx_description
1 polymer ?
#
loop_
_entity_poly.entity_id
_entity_poly.type
_entity_poly.pdbx_seq_one_letter_code
_entity_poly.pdbx_strand_id
1 'polypeptide(L)'
;MRKTVAYIILLLVISFQLYSTFAVQRFPKPEFESGYIQPQTSAPDPRAEALAILDIVVLVATLSLASWMVLKKRSRDGVFWISIFSIAYFGFFREGCICSVGSVQNITYALFNPSYSIPISAILFFAVPIIFTLFFGRTFCAGVCPLGAIQDVFVIKPIDLKSWLLKVLGLIPFIYLGLAILYAATATDFIICRYDPFVGFFRLDATFMMFMIGGVLLLIGVFVARPYCRFLCPYGVILNLTSRVSKKHLTITPAKCIQCKLCENSCPFGAIEKPVQIKEKEESSKAVRRIIVLTVIIPLLMLVGGYVGSRFSENLAKVNHRVQLAQEIMNPDTSKPESFEVTAFKSAGQSPEQLYAEVDGILNKFYVGGWILGGFLGLVFGLTLTSLSVFNYREDYTPNKGTCLSCARCIDYCPVKPD
;
A
#
# COMPACT_ATOMS: atom_id res chain seq x y z
N MET A 1 40.56 -11.04 5.66
CA MET A 1 39.19 -10.51 5.87
C MET A 1 38.13 -11.14 4.96
N ARG A 2 38.36 -11.34 3.65
CA ARG A 2 37.34 -11.90 2.72
C ARG A 2 36.93 -13.35 2.97
N LYS A 3 37.87 -14.24 3.35
CA LYS A 3 37.58 -15.66 3.61
C LYS A 3 36.87 -15.89 4.94
N THR A 4 37.22 -15.12 5.98
CA THR A 4 36.62 -15.21 7.32
C THR A 4 35.15 -14.81 7.31
N VAL A 5 34.78 -13.79 6.53
CA VAL A 5 33.37 -13.38 6.34
C VAL A 5 32.58 -14.44 5.57
N ALA A 6 33.18 -15.10 4.58
CA ALA A 6 32.53 -16.19 3.85
C ALA A 6 32.28 -17.42 4.74
N TYR A 7 33.21 -17.78 5.64
CA TYR A 7 33.00 -18.86 6.61
C TYR A 7 31.94 -18.51 7.66
N ILE A 8 31.85 -17.26 8.11
CA ILE A 8 30.80 -16.80 9.02
C ILE A 8 29.42 -16.83 8.34
N ILE A 9 29.33 -16.42 7.07
CA ILE A 9 28.09 -16.51 6.29
C ILE A 9 27.71 -17.97 6.04
N LEU A 10 28.67 -18.85 5.75
CA LEU A 10 28.41 -20.29 5.58
C LEU A 10 27.93 -20.95 6.89
N LEU A 11 28.53 -20.60 8.03
CA LEU A 11 28.09 -21.06 9.35
C LEU A 11 26.71 -20.52 9.72
N LEU A 12 26.40 -19.26 9.39
CA LEU A 12 25.06 -18.69 9.55
C LEU A 12 24.03 -19.41 8.67
N VAL A 13 24.35 -19.69 7.41
CA VAL A 13 23.47 -20.40 6.48
C VAL A 13 23.24 -21.86 6.90
N ILE A 14 24.25 -22.56 7.42
CA ILE A 14 24.12 -23.93 7.93
C ILE A 14 23.36 -23.96 9.26
N SER A 15 23.54 -22.96 10.14
CA SER A 15 22.74 -22.83 11.37
C SER A 15 21.27 -22.51 11.09
N PHE A 16 20.97 -21.91 9.94
CA PHE A 16 19.62 -21.51 9.52
C PHE A 16 18.82 -22.67 8.91
N GLN A 17 19.50 -23.69 8.36
CA GLN A 17 18.86 -24.90 7.81
C GLN A 17 18.40 -25.91 8.88
N LEU A 18 18.69 -25.65 10.16
CA LEU A 18 18.24 -26.47 11.30
C LEU A 18 16.94 -25.97 11.95
N TYR A 19 16.31 -24.92 11.42
CA TYR A 19 15.05 -24.40 11.92
C TYR A 19 13.91 -24.63 10.93
N SER A 20 13.32 -25.83 11.00
CA SER A 20 11.99 -26.09 10.46
C SER A 20 11.28 -27.12 11.33
N THR A 21 9.95 -26.99 11.38
CA THR A 21 8.97 -27.65 12.27
C THR A 21 8.85 -26.94 13.63
N PHE A 22 7.69 -26.47 14.08
CA PHE A 22 6.39 -27.15 14.17
C PHE A 22 5.19 -26.22 13.90
N ALA A 23 4.18 -26.75 13.22
CA ALA A 23 2.86 -26.16 13.05
C ALA A 23 2.03 -26.33 14.34
N VAL A 24 1.21 -25.32 14.68
CA VAL A 24 0.24 -25.39 15.78
C VAL A 24 -1.09 -25.91 15.24
N GLN A 25 -1.63 -26.96 15.89
CA GLN A 25 -2.95 -27.52 15.58
C GLN A 25 -4.06 -26.49 15.83
N ARG A 26 -4.90 -26.28 14.81
CA ARG A 26 -6.01 -25.29 14.82
C ARG A 26 -7.39 -25.91 15.08
N PHE A 27 -7.44 -27.21 15.35
CA PHE A 27 -8.69 -27.95 15.59
C PHE A 27 -8.72 -28.51 17.03
N PRO A 28 -9.87 -28.47 17.71
CA PRO A 28 -10.04 -29.13 19.02
C PRO A 28 -9.87 -30.64 18.88
N LYS A 29 -9.34 -31.27 19.94
CA LYS A 29 -9.01 -32.69 20.00
C LYS A 29 -10.30 -33.54 19.90
N PRO A 30 -10.31 -34.66 19.15
CA PRO A 30 -11.36 -35.67 19.30
C PRO A 30 -11.32 -36.22 20.73
N GLU A 31 -12.48 -36.34 21.37
CA GLU A 31 -12.60 -36.96 22.69
C GLU A 31 -12.41 -38.48 22.53
N PHE A 32 -11.31 -39.01 23.08
CA PHE A 32 -11.10 -40.46 23.16
C PHE A 32 -11.39 -40.92 24.59
N GLU A 33 -12.38 -41.81 24.75
CA GLU A 33 -12.88 -42.33 26.03
C GLU A 33 -11.94 -43.35 26.73
N SER A 34 -10.62 -43.14 26.73
CA SER A 34 -9.72 -44.10 27.39
C SER A 34 -8.51 -43.44 28.05
N GLY A 35 -8.60 -43.21 29.37
CA GLY A 35 -7.51 -43.23 30.37
C GLY A 35 -6.20 -42.49 30.10
N TYR A 36 -6.12 -41.68 29.04
CA TYR A 36 -4.89 -41.06 28.58
C TYR A 36 -4.63 -39.79 29.39
N ILE A 37 -3.67 -39.85 30.31
CA ILE A 37 -3.19 -38.68 31.04
C ILE A 37 -2.27 -37.91 30.10
N GLN A 38 -2.74 -36.77 29.60
CA GLN A 38 -1.93 -35.89 28.75
C GLN A 38 -0.68 -35.44 29.50
N PRO A 39 0.53 -35.57 28.92
CA PRO A 39 1.69 -34.88 29.45
C PRO A 39 1.39 -33.37 29.42
N GLN A 40 1.73 -32.66 30.51
CA GLN A 40 1.67 -31.21 30.52
C GLN A 40 2.62 -30.69 29.43
N THR A 41 2.05 -30.25 28.32
CA THR A 41 2.79 -29.51 27.31
C THR A 41 3.24 -28.22 27.97
N SER A 42 4.53 -28.12 28.31
CA SER A 42 5.18 -26.84 28.52
C SER A 42 5.05 -26.08 27.19
N ALA A 43 4.04 -25.22 27.10
CA ALA A 43 3.92 -24.29 25.99
C ALA A 43 5.13 -23.34 26.10
N PRO A 44 6.07 -23.35 25.15
CA PRO A 44 7.05 -22.28 25.13
C PRO A 44 6.36 -21.00 24.62
N ASP A 45 6.01 -20.09 25.53
CA ASP A 45 5.89 -18.65 25.22
C ASP A 45 7.30 -18.02 25.26
N PRO A 46 7.71 -16.95 24.52
CA PRO A 46 7.04 -16.06 23.58
C PRO A 46 7.96 -15.69 22.36
N ARG A 47 8.39 -16.67 21.54
CA ARG A 47 9.35 -16.40 20.44
C ARG A 47 8.76 -15.49 19.35
N ALA A 48 7.45 -15.51 19.15
CA ALA A 48 6.74 -14.69 18.17
C ALA A 48 6.75 -13.19 18.54
N GLU A 49 6.64 -12.85 19.84
CA GLU A 49 6.68 -11.46 20.29
C GLU A 49 8.10 -10.88 20.21
N ALA A 50 9.11 -11.66 20.61
CA ALA A 50 10.51 -11.25 20.50
C ALA A 50 10.92 -11.00 19.04
N LEU A 51 10.49 -11.87 18.12
CA LEU A 51 10.69 -11.67 16.69
C LEU A 51 9.95 -10.42 16.19
N ALA A 52 8.69 -10.22 16.59
CA ALA A 52 7.92 -9.04 16.20
C ALA A 52 8.57 -7.72 16.67
N ILE A 53 9.11 -7.68 17.90
CA ILE A 53 9.86 -6.54 18.42
C ILE A 53 11.14 -6.34 17.60
N LEU A 54 11.87 -7.41 17.30
CA LEU A 54 13.07 -7.35 16.47
C LEU A 54 12.76 -6.76 15.09
N ASP A 55 11.66 -7.15 14.45
CA ASP A 55 11.28 -6.60 13.14
C ASP A 55 10.95 -5.11 13.19
N ILE A 56 10.31 -4.65 14.27
CA ILE A 56 10.04 -3.23 14.48
C ILE A 56 11.36 -2.47 14.65
N VAL A 57 12.30 -3.02 15.43
CA VAL A 57 13.63 -2.43 15.60
C VAL A 57 14.37 -2.36 14.26
N VAL A 58 14.34 -3.43 13.47
CA VAL A 58 14.94 -3.45 12.12
C VAL A 58 14.24 -2.45 11.20
N LEU A 59 12.92 -2.30 11.27
CA LEU A 59 12.17 -1.30 10.50
C LEU A 59 12.58 0.13 10.85
N VAL A 60 12.66 0.46 12.14
CA VAL A 60 13.08 1.80 12.59
C VAL A 60 14.54 2.07 12.22
N ALA A 61 15.42 1.08 12.38
CA ALA A 61 16.84 1.20 12.03
C ALA A 61 17.03 1.42 10.52
N THR A 62 16.35 0.63 9.69
CA THR A 62 16.41 0.78 8.22
C THR A 62 15.80 2.08 7.74
N LEU A 63 14.69 2.54 8.32
CA LEU A 63 14.10 3.85 8.02
C LEU A 63 15.02 5.01 8.40
N SER A 64 15.66 4.91 9.56
CA SER A 64 16.64 5.91 10.02
C SER A 64 17.85 5.96 9.10
N LEU A 65 18.38 4.80 8.72
CA LEU A 65 19.49 4.68 7.79
C LEU A 65 19.12 5.20 6.40
N ALA A 66 17.94 4.85 5.87
CA ALA A 66 17.44 5.33 4.59
C ALA A 66 17.27 6.85 4.60
N SER A 67 16.69 7.40 5.66
CA SER A 67 16.50 8.84 5.81
C SER A 67 17.85 9.58 5.88
N TRP A 68 18.84 9.00 6.58
CA TRP A 68 20.20 9.53 6.62
C TRP A 68 20.91 9.46 5.25
N MET A 69 20.80 8.34 4.53
CA MET A 69 21.36 8.15 3.19
C MET A 69 20.78 9.13 2.17
N VAL A 70 19.46 9.38 2.25
CA VAL A 70 18.74 10.27 1.33
C VAL A 70 19.02 11.74 1.63
N LEU A 71 18.91 12.15 2.90
CA LEU A 71 18.95 13.57 3.27
C LEU A 71 20.37 14.10 3.54
N LYS A 72 21.21 13.32 4.24
CA LYS A 72 22.53 13.78 4.68
C LYS A 72 23.66 13.28 3.79
N LYS A 73 23.77 11.96 3.60
CA LYS A 73 24.83 11.38 2.75
C LYS A 73 24.59 11.63 1.26
N ARG A 74 23.31 11.77 0.87
CA ARG A 74 22.85 12.03 -0.50
C ARG A 74 23.45 11.03 -1.51
N SER A 75 23.31 9.74 -1.24
CA SER A 75 23.90 8.67 -2.06
C SER A 75 22.84 7.69 -2.57
N ARG A 76 22.78 7.51 -3.89
CA ARG A 76 21.90 6.50 -4.52
C ARG A 76 22.34 5.08 -4.23
N ASP A 77 23.63 4.80 -4.29
CA ASP A 77 24.18 3.46 -4.00
C ASP A 77 23.80 2.99 -2.61
N GLY A 78 23.83 3.90 -1.62
CA GLY A 78 23.37 3.61 -0.26
C GLY A 78 21.90 3.19 -0.22
N VAL A 79 21.01 3.91 -0.93
CA VAL A 79 19.58 3.56 -1.03
C VAL A 79 19.36 2.26 -1.77
N PHE A 80 20.17 1.96 -2.78
CA PHE A 80 20.11 0.70 -3.52
C PHE A 80 20.47 -0.50 -2.64
N TRP A 81 21.55 -0.42 -1.86
CA TRP A 81 21.91 -1.49 -0.92
C TRP A 81 20.86 -1.70 0.19
N ILE A 82 20.23 -0.63 0.66
CA ILE A 82 19.09 -0.73 1.59
C ILE A 82 17.91 -1.46 0.91
N SER A 83 17.67 -1.19 -0.37
CA SER A 83 16.63 -1.89 -1.15
C SER A 83 16.90 -3.39 -1.23
N ILE A 84 18.14 -3.80 -1.50
CA ILE A 84 18.54 -5.21 -1.50
C ILE A 84 18.34 -5.84 -0.11
N PHE A 85 18.78 -5.16 0.96
CA PHE A 85 18.55 -5.61 2.32
C PHE A 85 17.05 -5.78 2.62
N SER A 86 16.21 -4.81 2.25
CA SER A 86 14.78 -4.87 2.48
C SER A 86 14.09 -5.99 1.72
N ILE A 87 14.52 -6.29 0.49
CA ILE A 87 14.02 -7.45 -0.27
C ILE A 87 14.38 -8.74 0.45
N ALA A 88 15.63 -8.89 0.90
CA ALA A 88 16.07 -10.09 1.59
C ALA A 88 15.37 -10.27 2.95
N TYR A 89 15.31 -9.21 3.76
CA TYR A 89 14.77 -9.26 5.12
C TYR A 89 13.23 -9.16 5.16
N PHE A 90 12.65 -8.06 4.69
CA PHE A 90 11.19 -7.85 4.74
C PHE A 90 10.43 -8.59 3.64
N GLY A 91 11.09 -8.91 2.53
CA GLY A 91 10.54 -9.73 1.46
C GLY A 91 10.65 -11.21 1.81
N PHE A 92 11.79 -11.83 1.53
CA PHE A 92 11.96 -13.30 1.61
C PHE A 92 11.99 -13.85 3.04
N PHE A 93 12.75 -13.25 3.96
CA PHE A 93 12.84 -13.77 5.34
C PHE A 93 11.55 -13.61 6.14
N ARG A 94 10.80 -12.51 5.91
CA ARG A 94 9.48 -12.25 6.53
C ARG A 94 8.30 -12.68 5.67
N GLU A 95 8.55 -13.28 4.52
CA GLU A 95 7.50 -13.70 3.58
C GLU A 95 6.50 -12.57 3.23
N GLY A 96 6.97 -11.32 3.24
CA GLY A 96 6.16 -10.13 2.98
C GLY A 96 5.12 -9.76 4.05
N CYS A 97 5.11 -10.41 5.23
CA CYS A 97 4.15 -10.10 6.30
C CYS A 97 4.82 -9.84 7.67
N ILE A 98 4.31 -8.95 8.52
CA ILE A 98 3.27 -7.94 8.31
C ILE A 98 3.81 -6.81 7.43
N CYS A 99 3.10 -6.45 6.35
CA CYS A 99 3.47 -5.32 5.49
C CYS A 99 2.69 -4.05 5.85
N SER A 100 3.34 -2.90 5.71
CA SER A 100 2.70 -1.59 5.92
C SER A 100 1.54 -1.30 4.95
N VAL A 101 1.48 -2.02 3.81
CA VAL A 101 0.42 -1.85 2.82
C VAL A 101 -0.85 -2.57 3.26
N GLY A 102 -0.75 -3.84 3.65
CA GLY A 102 -1.87 -4.62 4.17
C GLY A 102 -2.33 -4.16 5.55
N SER A 103 -1.44 -3.57 6.36
CA SER A 103 -1.81 -3.06 7.68
C SER A 103 -2.86 -1.94 7.62
N VAL A 104 -3.03 -1.24 6.49
CA VAL A 104 -4.14 -0.31 6.27
C VAL A 104 -5.48 -0.97 6.57
N GLN A 105 -5.73 -2.16 6.01
CA GLN A 105 -6.99 -2.86 6.22
C GLN A 105 -7.09 -3.49 7.61
N ASN A 106 -5.98 -3.94 8.21
CA ASN A 106 -6.00 -4.42 9.61
C ASN A 106 -6.42 -3.32 10.59
N ILE A 107 -5.90 -2.10 10.40
CA ILE A 107 -6.29 -0.94 11.20
C ILE A 107 -7.73 -0.56 10.95
N THR A 108 -8.18 -0.52 9.69
CA THR A 108 -9.59 -0.25 9.37
C THR A 108 -10.52 -1.29 10.01
N TYR A 109 -10.23 -2.58 9.84
CA TYR A 109 -11.07 -3.65 10.36
C TYR A 109 -11.29 -3.52 11.87
N ALA A 110 -10.24 -3.23 12.62
CA ALA A 110 -10.32 -3.07 14.06
C ALA A 110 -11.04 -1.80 14.54
N LEU A 111 -10.93 -0.70 13.77
CA LEU A 111 -11.65 0.53 14.09
C LEU A 111 -13.18 0.34 13.99
N PHE A 112 -13.63 -0.52 13.07
CA PHE A 112 -15.05 -0.80 12.87
C PHE A 112 -15.56 -2.04 13.60
N ASN A 113 -14.67 -2.90 14.12
CA ASN A 113 -15.03 -4.11 14.86
C ASN A 113 -14.32 -4.14 16.23
N PRO A 114 -14.95 -3.62 17.29
CA PRO A 114 -14.34 -3.53 18.63
C PRO A 114 -13.95 -4.88 19.24
N SER A 115 -14.56 -5.98 18.78
CA SER A 115 -14.26 -7.35 19.23
C SER A 115 -12.92 -7.89 18.71
N TYR A 116 -12.28 -7.20 17.76
CA TYR A 116 -11.01 -7.64 17.17
C TYR A 116 -9.80 -6.96 17.84
N SER A 117 -8.92 -7.77 18.43
CA SER A 117 -7.64 -7.30 18.97
C SER A 117 -6.56 -7.30 17.89
N ILE A 118 -6.00 -6.12 17.58
CA ILE A 118 -4.89 -5.99 16.63
C ILE A 118 -3.56 -6.26 17.33
N PRO A 119 -2.64 -7.03 16.74
CA PRO A 119 -1.27 -7.12 17.24
C PRO A 119 -0.56 -5.75 17.15
N ILE A 120 0.17 -5.38 18.20
CA ILE A 120 0.93 -4.11 18.28
C ILE A 120 1.89 -3.95 17.09
N SER A 121 2.45 -5.05 16.59
CA SER A 121 3.30 -5.05 15.41
C SER A 121 2.61 -4.50 14.17
N ALA A 122 1.33 -4.82 13.91
CA ALA A 122 0.61 -4.27 12.77
C ALA A 122 0.37 -2.76 12.90
N ILE A 123 0.10 -2.27 14.11
CA ILE A 123 -0.03 -0.84 14.40
C ILE A 123 1.29 -0.12 14.12
N LEU A 124 2.41 -0.65 14.60
CA LEU A 124 3.71 -0.01 14.41
C LEU A 124 4.19 -0.09 12.95
N PHE A 125 3.98 -1.19 12.25
CA PHE A 125 4.26 -1.29 10.81
C PHE A 125 3.41 -0.33 9.97
N PHE A 126 2.21 0.06 10.44
CA PHE A 126 1.39 1.10 9.82
C PHE A 126 1.89 2.51 10.17
N ALA A 127 2.10 2.79 11.46
CA ALA A 127 2.33 4.15 11.97
C ALA A 127 3.78 4.63 11.78
N VAL A 128 4.78 3.77 11.99
CA VAL A 128 6.19 4.18 11.94
C VAL A 128 6.56 4.79 10.57
N PRO A 129 6.24 4.19 9.41
CA PRO A 129 6.59 4.80 8.14
C PRO A 129 5.81 6.10 7.85
N ILE A 130 4.59 6.27 8.38
CA ILE A 130 3.84 7.54 8.30
C ILE A 130 4.56 8.63 9.10
N ILE A 131 4.97 8.31 10.33
CA ILE A 131 5.72 9.24 11.19
C ILE A 131 7.03 9.66 10.50
N PHE A 132 7.81 8.70 10.00
CA PHE A 132 9.03 9.01 9.26
C PHE A 132 8.74 9.86 8.01
N THR A 133 7.63 9.60 7.32
CA THR A 133 7.21 10.39 6.15
C THR A 133 6.88 11.83 6.50
N LEU A 134 6.27 12.07 7.66
CA LEU A 134 5.98 13.41 8.16
C LEU A 134 7.27 14.21 8.45
N PHE A 135 8.33 13.56 8.91
CA PHE A 135 9.57 14.27 9.25
C PHE A 135 10.58 14.35 8.10
N PHE A 136 10.70 13.31 7.27
CA PHE A 136 11.80 13.13 6.32
C PHE A 136 11.35 12.92 4.86
N GLY A 137 10.04 13.01 4.58
CA GLY A 137 9.47 12.69 3.27
C GLY A 137 9.41 11.18 3.04
N ARG A 138 9.09 10.74 1.81
CA ARG A 138 8.79 9.32 1.50
C ARG A 138 10.01 8.37 1.49
N THR A 139 10.84 8.41 2.52
CA THR A 139 12.06 7.59 2.67
C THR A 139 11.73 6.10 2.82
N PHE A 140 10.57 5.75 3.36
CA PHE A 140 10.06 4.37 3.34
C PHE A 140 9.94 3.82 1.91
N CYS A 141 9.36 4.63 1.03
CA CYS A 141 9.24 4.28 -0.38
C CYS A 141 10.61 4.28 -1.07
N ALA A 142 11.62 5.03 -0.62
CA ALA A 142 12.92 5.12 -1.30
C ALA A 142 13.60 3.74 -1.46
N GLY A 143 13.62 2.93 -0.40
CA GLY A 143 14.20 1.60 -0.44
C GLY A 143 13.82 0.66 0.71
N VAL A 144 13.04 1.11 1.70
CA VAL A 144 12.71 0.27 2.86
C VAL A 144 11.55 -0.69 2.54
N CYS A 145 10.56 -0.23 1.78
CA CYS A 145 9.43 -1.05 1.35
C CYS A 145 9.89 -2.16 0.37
N PRO A 146 9.73 -3.46 0.70
CA PRO A 146 10.18 -4.55 -0.16
C PRO A 146 9.47 -4.57 -1.52
N LEU A 147 8.17 -4.22 -1.55
CA LEU A 147 7.40 -4.12 -2.81
C LEU A 147 7.97 -3.05 -3.74
N GLY A 148 8.36 -1.89 -3.19
CA GLY A 148 8.95 -0.81 -3.98
C GLY A 148 10.39 -1.11 -4.38
N ALA A 149 11.15 -1.75 -3.48
CA ALA A 149 12.53 -2.14 -3.70
C ALA A 149 12.67 -3.15 -4.83
N ILE A 150 11.86 -4.23 -4.85
CA ILE A 150 11.92 -5.23 -5.91
C ILE A 150 11.64 -4.59 -7.27
N GLN A 151 10.64 -3.73 -7.37
CA GLN A 151 10.36 -3.03 -8.63
C GLN A 151 11.48 -2.05 -9.05
N ASP A 152 12.20 -1.45 -8.10
CA ASP A 152 13.28 -0.50 -8.41
C ASP A 152 14.54 -1.17 -8.97
N VAL A 153 14.81 -2.39 -8.53
CA VAL A 153 15.95 -3.20 -8.98
C VAL A 153 15.77 -3.65 -10.44
N PHE A 154 14.54 -3.89 -10.87
CA PHE A 154 14.22 -4.33 -12.23
C PHE A 154 14.14 -3.18 -13.25
N VAL A 155 14.29 -1.91 -12.83
CA VAL A 155 14.25 -0.76 -13.74
C VAL A 155 15.54 -0.71 -14.57
N ILE A 156 15.46 -1.02 -15.86
CA ILE A 156 16.59 -0.97 -16.79
C ILE A 156 16.54 0.32 -17.62
N LYS A 157 15.44 0.53 -18.37
CA LYS A 157 15.31 1.66 -19.29
C LYS A 157 13.97 2.37 -19.06
N PRO A 158 13.90 3.29 -18.09
CA PRO A 158 12.66 3.96 -17.75
C PRO A 158 12.19 4.85 -18.92
N ILE A 159 10.90 4.75 -19.24
CA ILE A 159 10.22 5.58 -20.23
C ILE A 159 9.45 6.66 -19.49
N ASP A 160 9.58 7.90 -19.96
CA ASP A 160 8.80 9.02 -19.43
C ASP A 160 7.36 8.95 -19.95
N LEU A 161 6.42 8.94 -19.01
CA LEU A 161 5.00 8.96 -19.31
C LEU A 161 4.49 10.40 -19.42
N LYS A 162 3.55 10.63 -20.35
CA LYS A 162 2.90 11.93 -20.51
C LYS A 162 2.17 12.35 -19.23
N SER A 163 2.19 13.65 -18.91
CA SER A 163 1.64 14.17 -17.65
C SER A 163 0.13 13.92 -17.48
N TRP A 164 -0.64 13.85 -18.57
CA TRP A 164 -2.08 13.53 -18.49
C TRP A 164 -2.30 12.10 -18.01
N LEU A 165 -1.53 11.14 -18.53
CA LEU A 165 -1.62 9.72 -18.18
C LEU A 165 -1.24 9.51 -16.71
N LEU A 166 -0.19 10.19 -16.24
CA LEU A 166 0.22 10.14 -14.83
C LEU A 166 -0.85 10.63 -13.86
N LYS A 167 -1.62 11.65 -14.25
CA LYS A 167 -2.70 12.19 -13.43
C LYS A 167 -3.90 11.24 -13.39
N VAL A 168 -4.29 10.68 -14.54
CA VAL A 168 -5.41 9.72 -14.62
C VAL A 168 -5.08 8.43 -13.85
N LEU A 169 -3.94 7.80 -14.13
CA LEU A 169 -3.53 6.59 -13.41
C LEU A 169 -3.21 6.87 -11.93
N GLY A 170 -2.84 8.11 -11.59
CA GLY A 170 -2.63 8.55 -10.21
C GLY A 170 -3.90 8.60 -9.36
N LEU A 171 -5.09 8.49 -9.97
CA LEU A 171 -6.38 8.40 -9.26
C LEU A 171 -6.73 6.96 -8.84
N ILE A 172 -6.22 5.96 -9.56
CA ILE A 172 -6.49 4.53 -9.28
C ILE A 172 -6.13 4.14 -7.84
N PRO A 173 -4.97 4.55 -7.27
CA PRO A 173 -4.65 4.27 -5.87
C PRO A 173 -5.68 4.80 -4.86
N PHE A 174 -6.34 5.93 -5.15
CA PHE A 174 -7.37 6.49 -4.28
C PHE A 174 -8.64 5.66 -4.33
N ILE A 175 -9.05 5.21 -5.53
CA ILE A 175 -10.17 4.29 -5.71
C ILE A 175 -9.90 2.98 -4.96
N TYR A 176 -8.70 2.43 -5.13
CA TYR A 176 -8.31 1.19 -4.46
C TYR A 176 -8.25 1.33 -2.94
N LEU A 177 -7.72 2.46 -2.42
CA LEU A 177 -7.74 2.75 -0.98
C LEU A 177 -9.18 2.83 -0.44
N GLY A 178 -10.07 3.53 -1.14
CA GLY A 178 -11.47 3.66 -0.73
C GLY A 178 -12.20 2.31 -0.69
N LEU A 179 -12.01 1.48 -1.71
CA LEU A 179 -12.56 0.12 -1.74
C LEU A 179 -11.96 -0.77 -0.65
N ALA A 180 -10.65 -0.67 -0.41
CA ALA A 180 -9.97 -1.44 0.62
C ALA A 180 -10.50 -1.10 2.02
N ILE A 181 -10.76 0.19 2.29
CA ILE A 181 -11.38 0.66 3.54
C ILE A 181 -12.82 0.16 3.65
N LEU A 182 -13.62 0.27 2.58
CA LEU A 182 -15.00 -0.19 2.58
C LEU A 182 -15.11 -1.68 2.93
N TYR A 183 -14.35 -2.54 2.24
CA TYR A 183 -14.41 -3.98 2.46
C TYR A 183 -13.84 -4.43 3.80
N ALA A 184 -12.81 -3.74 4.30
CA ALA A 184 -12.30 -4.00 5.64
C ALA A 184 -13.29 -3.55 6.72
N ALA A 185 -13.94 -2.39 6.55
CA ALA A 185 -14.94 -1.89 7.50
C ALA A 185 -16.19 -2.78 7.56
N THR A 186 -16.61 -3.36 6.44
CA THR A 186 -17.76 -4.27 6.38
C THR A 186 -17.41 -5.74 6.67
N ALA A 187 -16.19 -6.04 7.12
CA ALA A 187 -15.72 -7.40 7.43
C ALA A 187 -15.87 -8.39 6.25
N THR A 188 -15.79 -7.88 5.00
CA THR A 188 -16.07 -8.68 3.80
C THR A 188 -14.82 -9.34 3.25
N ASP A 189 -13.78 -8.57 2.93
CA ASP A 189 -12.54 -9.11 2.38
C ASP A 189 -11.35 -8.15 2.55
N PHE A 190 -10.14 -8.71 2.56
CA PHE A 190 -8.87 -8.00 2.59
C PHE A 190 -8.27 -7.93 1.18
N ILE A 191 -8.89 -7.14 0.30
CA ILE A 191 -8.50 -7.03 -1.13
C ILE A 191 -7.02 -6.70 -1.37
N ILE A 192 -6.35 -6.01 -0.43
CA ILE A 192 -4.92 -5.71 -0.56
C ILE A 192 -4.13 -7.00 -0.46
N CYS A 193 -4.31 -7.75 0.61
CA CYS A 193 -3.57 -8.98 0.86
C CYS A 193 -3.94 -10.08 -0.15
N ARG A 194 -5.21 -10.15 -0.56
CA ARG A 194 -5.70 -11.16 -1.52
C ARG A 194 -5.21 -10.95 -2.95
N TYR A 195 -4.94 -9.70 -3.35
CA TYR A 195 -4.46 -9.41 -4.71
C TYR A 195 -3.05 -8.83 -4.73
N ASP A 196 -2.30 -8.88 -3.62
CA ASP A 196 -0.91 -8.44 -3.59
C ASP A 196 -0.06 -9.44 -4.38
N PRO A 197 0.44 -9.06 -5.57
CA PRO A 197 1.18 -9.99 -6.40
C PRO A 197 2.55 -10.30 -5.79
N PHE A 198 3.16 -9.35 -5.06
CA PHE A 198 4.54 -9.46 -4.60
C PHE A 198 4.67 -10.32 -3.34
N VAL A 199 3.65 -10.33 -2.47
CA VAL A 199 3.63 -11.24 -1.31
C VAL A 199 3.67 -12.70 -1.78
N GLY A 200 2.95 -13.03 -2.85
CA GLY A 200 3.03 -14.35 -3.49
C GLY A 200 4.45 -14.70 -3.97
N PHE A 201 5.16 -13.76 -4.59
CA PHE A 201 6.57 -13.96 -4.98
C PHE A 201 7.50 -14.18 -3.79
N PHE A 202 7.31 -13.44 -2.70
CA PHE A 202 8.16 -13.58 -1.52
C PHE A 202 7.94 -14.90 -0.77
N ARG A 203 6.73 -15.46 -0.83
CA ARG A 203 6.37 -16.76 -0.23
C ARG A 203 6.71 -17.97 -1.09
N LEU A 204 6.88 -17.78 -2.39
CA LEU A 204 7.00 -18.87 -3.38
C LEU A 204 5.81 -19.85 -3.37
N ASP A 205 4.69 -19.46 -2.75
CA ASP A 205 3.46 -20.25 -2.59
C ASP A 205 2.26 -19.41 -3.04
N ALA A 206 2.26 -19.05 -4.33
CA ALA A 206 1.24 -18.21 -4.93
C ALA A 206 0.42 -19.00 -5.95
N THR A 207 -0.89 -18.77 -5.96
CA THR A 207 -1.76 -19.26 -7.03
C THR A 207 -1.25 -18.74 -8.39
N PHE A 208 -1.38 -19.55 -9.44
CA PHE A 208 -0.92 -19.21 -10.80
C PHE A 208 -1.32 -17.79 -11.24
N MET A 209 -2.56 -17.36 -10.96
CA MET A 209 -3.02 -16.01 -11.29
C MET A 209 -2.22 -14.89 -10.59
N MET A 210 -1.89 -15.04 -9.30
CA MET A 210 -1.11 -14.04 -8.56
C MET A 210 0.30 -13.92 -9.13
N PHE A 211 0.93 -15.06 -9.45
CA PHE A 211 2.26 -15.09 -10.04
C PHE A 211 2.27 -14.43 -11.41
N MET A 212 1.26 -14.71 -12.25
CA MET A 212 1.10 -14.08 -13.56
C MET A 212 0.94 -12.56 -13.45
N ILE A 213 0.09 -12.07 -12.54
CA ILE A 213 -0.14 -10.63 -12.35
C ILE A 213 1.16 -9.92 -11.91
N GLY A 214 1.89 -10.48 -10.93
CA GLY A 214 3.14 -9.86 -10.50
C GLY A 214 4.27 -9.98 -11.50
N GLY A 215 4.33 -11.08 -12.26
CA GLY A 215 5.26 -11.23 -13.39
C GLY A 215 5.03 -10.15 -14.45
N VAL A 216 3.77 -9.94 -14.85
CA VAL A 216 3.39 -8.86 -15.78
C VAL A 216 3.74 -7.48 -15.20
N LEU A 217 3.48 -7.24 -13.92
CA LEU A 217 3.84 -5.97 -13.27
C LEU A 217 5.36 -5.75 -13.22
N LEU A 218 6.17 -6.79 -13.00
CA LEU A 218 7.63 -6.69 -13.05
C LEU A 218 8.13 -6.46 -14.47
N LEU A 219 7.55 -7.12 -15.47
CA LEU A 219 7.88 -6.89 -16.89
C LEU A 219 7.57 -5.45 -17.30
N ILE A 220 6.39 -4.94 -16.93
CA ILE A 220 6.06 -3.51 -17.11
C ILE A 220 7.04 -2.64 -16.33
N GLY A 221 7.45 -3.08 -15.13
CA GLY A 221 8.42 -2.43 -14.25
C GLY A 221 9.80 -2.16 -14.87
N VAL A 222 10.18 -2.93 -15.90
CA VAL A 222 11.44 -2.72 -16.64
C VAL A 222 11.45 -1.38 -17.38
N PHE A 223 10.28 -0.98 -17.92
CA PHE A 223 10.10 0.23 -18.71
C PHE A 223 9.40 1.34 -17.94
N VAL A 224 8.41 1.01 -17.12
CA VAL A 224 7.67 1.96 -16.29
C VAL A 224 8.17 1.80 -14.87
N ALA A 225 8.98 2.73 -14.38
CA ALA A 225 9.55 2.57 -13.04
C ALA A 225 8.47 2.50 -11.96
N ARG A 226 8.48 1.40 -11.19
CA ARG A 226 7.62 1.12 -10.02
C ARG A 226 6.11 1.26 -10.29
N PRO A 227 5.52 0.45 -11.19
CA PRO A 227 4.14 0.61 -11.62
C PRO A 227 3.15 0.39 -10.48
N TYR A 228 3.37 -0.60 -9.60
CA TYR A 228 2.48 -0.84 -8.46
C TYR A 228 2.54 0.31 -7.45
N CYS A 229 3.73 0.81 -7.11
CA CYS A 229 3.84 1.93 -6.14
C CYS A 229 3.20 3.22 -6.64
N ARG A 230 3.12 3.42 -7.96
CA ARG A 230 2.53 4.62 -8.57
C ARG A 230 1.04 4.51 -8.79
N PHE A 231 0.56 3.35 -9.20
CA PHE A 231 -0.80 3.21 -9.75
C PHE A 231 -1.70 2.26 -8.96
N LEU A 232 -1.15 1.45 -8.05
CA LEU A 232 -1.94 0.48 -7.30
C LEU A 232 -1.78 0.60 -5.78
N CYS A 233 -0.65 1.11 -5.26
CA CYS A 233 -0.38 1.08 -3.82
C CYS A 233 -1.26 2.05 -3.02
N PRO A 234 -2.20 1.56 -2.19
CA PRO A 234 -3.11 2.41 -1.41
C PRO A 234 -2.38 3.10 -0.25
N TYR A 235 -1.40 2.43 0.37
CA TYR A 235 -0.53 3.05 1.36
C TYR A 235 0.30 4.20 0.77
N GLY A 236 0.63 4.12 -0.53
CA GLY A 236 1.28 5.18 -1.27
C GLY A 236 0.48 6.48 -1.30
N VAL A 237 -0.86 6.41 -1.25
CA VAL A 237 -1.73 7.59 -1.15
C VAL A 237 -1.56 8.29 0.19
N ILE A 238 -1.61 7.53 1.28
CA ILE A 238 -1.44 8.04 2.64
C ILE A 238 -0.08 8.74 2.74
N LEU A 239 0.99 8.07 2.30
CA LEU A 239 2.34 8.63 2.32
C LEU A 239 2.51 9.84 1.38
N ASN A 240 1.81 9.90 0.24
CA ASN A 240 1.81 11.08 -0.63
C ASN A 240 1.24 12.28 0.11
N LEU A 241 0.06 12.12 0.74
CA LEU A 241 -0.60 13.19 1.48
C LEU A 241 0.24 13.65 2.67
N THR A 242 0.78 12.71 3.46
CA THR A 242 1.65 13.03 4.60
C THR A 242 2.95 13.72 4.15
N SER A 243 3.53 13.31 3.03
CA SER A 243 4.80 13.89 2.54
C SER A 243 4.66 15.35 2.08
N ARG A 244 3.46 15.79 1.65
CA ARG A 244 3.23 17.20 1.27
C ARG A 244 3.48 18.16 2.43
N VAL A 245 3.15 17.75 3.65
CA VAL A 245 3.35 18.52 4.89
C VAL A 245 4.68 18.19 5.59
N SER A 246 5.57 17.43 4.93
CA SER A 246 6.81 17.00 5.55
C SER A 246 7.77 18.15 5.87
N LYS A 247 8.41 18.06 7.05
CA LYS A 247 9.38 19.07 7.54
C LYS A 247 10.65 19.10 6.69
N LYS A 248 11.29 17.94 6.54
CA LYS A 248 12.47 17.75 5.68
C LYS A 248 12.09 16.84 4.54
N HIS A 249 12.60 17.13 3.35
CA HIS A 249 12.36 16.33 2.15
C HIS A 249 13.65 16.28 1.32
N LEU A 250 13.77 15.27 0.46
CA LEU A 250 14.83 15.21 -0.55
C LEU A 250 14.87 16.52 -1.36
N THR A 251 16.04 17.14 -1.44
CA THR A 251 16.35 18.25 -2.35
C THR A 251 17.28 17.77 -3.46
N ILE A 252 17.23 18.36 -4.65
CA ILE A 252 18.06 17.95 -5.80
C ILE A 252 19.48 18.47 -5.66
N THR A 253 19.63 19.77 -5.36
CA THR A 253 20.93 20.43 -5.21
C THR A 253 21.31 20.56 -3.73
N PRO A 254 22.59 20.36 -3.36
CA PRO A 254 23.05 20.65 -2.00
C PRO A 254 23.22 22.16 -1.76
N ALA A 255 23.51 22.93 -2.82
CA ALA A 255 23.62 24.38 -2.83
C ALA A 255 22.63 25.00 -3.84
N LYS A 256 22.93 26.21 -4.36
CA LYS A 256 22.08 26.93 -5.32
C LYS A 256 21.97 26.18 -6.66
N CYS A 257 20.78 26.14 -7.24
CA CYS A 257 20.56 25.51 -8.54
C CYS A 257 21.18 26.35 -9.66
N ILE A 258 21.89 25.69 -10.59
CA ILE A 258 22.45 26.31 -11.80
C ILE A 258 21.59 26.06 -13.05
N GLN A 259 20.36 25.54 -12.87
CA GLN A 259 19.39 25.30 -13.95
C GLN A 259 19.90 24.45 -15.14
N CYS A 260 20.79 23.48 -14.89
CA CYS A 260 21.40 22.60 -15.92
C CYS A 260 20.44 21.59 -16.60
N LYS A 261 19.19 21.47 -16.12
CA LYS A 261 18.13 20.56 -16.64
C LYS A 261 18.42 19.04 -16.55
N LEU A 262 19.61 18.61 -16.10
CA LEU A 262 19.97 17.18 -15.98
C LEU A 262 19.03 16.39 -15.07
N CYS A 263 18.55 17.02 -14.00
CA CYS A 263 17.66 16.37 -13.06
C CYS A 263 16.34 15.92 -13.72
N GLU A 264 15.80 16.71 -14.66
CA GLU A 264 14.52 16.44 -15.35
C GLU A 264 14.52 15.07 -16.04
N ASN A 265 15.56 14.77 -16.82
CA ASN A 265 15.71 13.51 -17.55
C ASN A 265 16.14 12.33 -16.67
N SER A 266 16.66 12.61 -15.47
CA SER A 266 17.11 11.57 -14.54
C SER A 266 15.98 10.96 -13.71
N CYS A 267 14.82 11.61 -13.64
CA CYS A 267 13.73 11.19 -12.76
C CYS A 267 12.74 10.28 -13.49
N PRO A 268 12.77 8.95 -13.27
CA PRO A 268 11.88 8.01 -13.98
C PRO A 268 10.41 8.12 -13.54
N PHE A 269 10.13 8.96 -12.53
CA PHE A 269 8.81 9.16 -11.96
C PHE A 269 8.12 10.42 -12.48
N GLY A 270 8.84 11.31 -13.17
CA GLY A 270 8.30 12.62 -13.57
C GLY A 270 7.90 13.49 -12.37
N ALA A 271 8.62 13.36 -11.25
CA ALA A 271 8.29 14.05 -9.99
C ALA A 271 9.01 15.41 -9.83
N ILE A 272 9.77 15.84 -10.84
CA ILE A 272 10.51 17.11 -10.81
C ILE A 272 9.65 18.20 -11.43
N GLU A 273 9.49 19.29 -10.69
CA GLU A 273 8.76 20.47 -11.09
C GLU A 273 9.72 21.46 -11.74
N LYS A 274 9.35 21.92 -12.94
CA LYS A 274 10.16 22.84 -13.74
C LYS A 274 10.00 24.28 -13.24
N PRO A 275 11.04 25.13 -13.38
CA PRO A 275 10.94 26.54 -13.05
C PRO A 275 9.94 27.25 -13.99
N VAL A 276 9.16 28.17 -13.44
CA VAL A 276 8.20 28.98 -14.19
C VAL A 276 8.76 30.39 -14.28
N GLN A 277 9.29 30.73 -15.47
CA GLN A 277 10.05 31.96 -15.73
C GLN A 277 9.20 33.25 -15.67
N ILE A 278 7.87 33.13 -15.75
CA ILE A 278 6.97 34.28 -15.88
C ILE A 278 6.19 34.48 -14.59
N LYS A 279 6.49 35.57 -13.88
CA LYS A 279 5.72 36.09 -12.75
C LYS A 279 4.54 36.94 -13.23
N GLU A 280 3.86 36.52 -14.30
CA GLU A 280 2.62 37.18 -14.73
C GLU A 280 1.56 36.79 -13.72
N LYS A 281 1.28 37.72 -12.81
CA LYS A 281 0.22 37.56 -11.82
C LYS A 281 -1.08 37.48 -12.60
N GLU A 282 -1.71 36.31 -12.59
CA GLU A 282 -3.06 36.15 -13.13
C GLU A 282 -3.98 37.24 -12.55
N GLU A 283 -4.84 37.83 -13.38
CA GLU A 283 -5.81 38.83 -12.92
C GLU A 283 -6.60 38.28 -11.73
N SER A 284 -6.57 39.01 -10.61
CA SER A 284 -7.15 38.57 -9.34
C SER A 284 -8.63 38.21 -9.46
N SER A 285 -9.39 38.91 -10.30
CA SER A 285 -10.81 38.63 -10.56
C SER A 285 -11.04 37.26 -11.20
N LYS A 286 -10.22 36.87 -12.19
CA LYS A 286 -10.28 35.57 -12.85
C LYS A 286 -9.87 34.44 -11.89
N ALA A 287 -8.81 34.65 -11.11
CA ALA A 287 -8.36 33.70 -10.10
C ALA A 287 -9.42 33.49 -9.00
N VAL A 288 -10.01 34.57 -8.47
CA VAL A 288 -11.06 34.49 -7.43
C VAL A 288 -12.32 33.82 -7.98
N ARG A 289 -12.78 34.19 -9.18
CA ARG A 289 -13.94 33.54 -9.80
C ARG A 289 -13.71 32.05 -10.01
N ARG A 290 -12.51 31.66 -10.45
CA ARG A 290 -12.13 30.24 -10.61
C ARG A 290 -12.17 29.49 -9.28
N ILE A 291 -11.62 30.07 -8.22
CA ILE A 291 -11.65 29.47 -6.87
C ILE A 291 -13.09 29.32 -6.38
N ILE A 292 -13.93 30.35 -6.51
CA ILE A 292 -15.35 30.29 -6.10
C ILE A 292 -16.08 29.16 -6.85
N VAL A 293 -15.89 29.08 -8.17
CA VAL A 293 -16.49 28.01 -8.99
C VAL A 293 -16.03 26.64 -8.52
N LEU A 294 -14.73 26.46 -8.25
CA LEU A 294 -14.19 25.20 -7.74
C LEU A 294 -14.73 24.85 -6.35
N THR A 295 -14.87 25.83 -5.46
CA THR A 295 -15.45 25.65 -4.12
C THR A 295 -16.91 25.18 -4.17
N VAL A 296 -17.69 25.62 -5.16
CA VAL A 296 -19.08 25.18 -5.37
C VAL A 296 -19.15 23.81 -6.06
N ILE A 297 -18.25 23.55 -7.01
CA ILE A 297 -18.21 22.28 -7.75
C ILE A 297 -17.81 21.11 -6.84
N ILE A 298 -16.91 21.31 -5.88
CA ILE A 298 -16.44 20.21 -5.00
C ILE A 298 -17.60 19.55 -4.23
N PRO A 299 -18.45 20.26 -3.46
CA PRO A 299 -19.60 19.66 -2.80
C PRO A 299 -20.58 18.99 -3.77
N LEU A 300 -20.80 19.59 -4.95
CA LEU A 300 -21.64 18.99 -5.98
C LEU A 300 -21.09 17.65 -6.45
N LEU A 301 -19.78 17.56 -6.71
CA LEU A 301 -19.11 16.31 -7.08
C LEU A 301 -19.16 15.27 -5.96
N MET A 302 -19.08 15.69 -4.70
CA MET A 302 -19.24 14.78 -3.55
C MET A 302 -20.67 14.21 -3.48
N LEU A 303 -21.69 15.04 -3.68
CA LEU A 303 -23.10 14.61 -3.67
C LEU A 303 -23.40 13.67 -4.84
N VAL A 304 -22.99 14.04 -6.06
CA VAL A 304 -23.15 13.21 -7.26
C VAL A 304 -22.39 11.89 -7.10
N GLY A 305 -21.15 11.96 -6.62
CA GLY A 305 -20.33 10.78 -6.35
C GLY A 305 -20.97 9.86 -5.33
N GLY A 306 -21.47 10.40 -4.22
CA GLY A 306 -22.17 9.63 -3.18
C GLY A 306 -23.47 8.99 -3.69
N TYR A 307 -24.25 9.72 -4.49
CA TYR A 307 -25.46 9.18 -5.12
C TYR A 307 -25.13 8.00 -6.03
N VAL A 308 -24.15 8.16 -6.93
CA VAL A 308 -23.71 7.07 -7.83
C VAL A 308 -23.16 5.88 -7.02
N GLY A 309 -22.36 6.14 -5.98
CA GLY A 309 -21.79 5.10 -5.12
C GLY A 309 -22.86 4.31 -4.37
N SER A 310 -23.91 4.96 -3.87
CA SER A 310 -25.03 4.31 -3.19
C SER A 310 -25.90 3.49 -4.13
N ARG A 311 -26.06 3.90 -5.39
CA ARG A 311 -26.72 3.08 -6.42
C ARG A 311 -25.92 1.84 -6.81
N PHE A 312 -24.60 1.88 -6.63
CA PHE A 312 -23.72 0.76 -6.94
C PHE A 312 -23.48 -0.18 -5.73
N SER A 313 -24.08 0.09 -4.56
CA SER A 313 -23.80 -0.64 -3.32
C SER A 313 -24.14 -2.13 -3.40
N GLU A 314 -25.22 -2.50 -4.08
CA GLU A 314 -25.60 -3.91 -4.26
C GLU A 314 -24.53 -4.71 -5.01
N ASN A 315 -23.93 -4.13 -6.05
CA ASN A 315 -22.86 -4.78 -6.79
C ASN A 315 -21.58 -4.89 -5.96
N LEU A 316 -21.29 -3.92 -5.10
CA LEU A 316 -20.16 -4.00 -4.17
C LEU A 316 -20.38 -5.07 -3.10
N ALA A 317 -21.61 -5.24 -2.63
CA ALA A 317 -21.97 -6.21 -1.60
C ALA A 317 -21.87 -7.66 -2.10
N LYS A 318 -21.97 -7.92 -3.41
CA LYS A 318 -21.81 -9.26 -4.01
C LYS A 318 -20.46 -9.92 -3.75
N VAL A 319 -19.45 -9.19 -3.26
CA VAL A 319 -18.17 -9.80 -2.84
C VAL A 319 -18.30 -10.56 -1.51
N ASN A 320 -19.33 -10.25 -0.71
CA ASN A 320 -19.56 -10.91 0.57
C ASN A 320 -20.18 -12.30 0.38
N HIS A 321 -19.57 -13.32 0.99
CA HIS A 321 -20.00 -14.71 0.91
C HIS A 321 -21.46 -14.92 1.32
N ARG A 322 -21.95 -14.25 2.38
CA ARG A 322 -23.36 -14.37 2.81
C ARG A 322 -24.34 -13.78 1.81
N VAL A 323 -23.95 -12.68 1.14
CA VAL A 323 -24.76 -12.05 0.10
C VAL A 323 -24.82 -12.95 -1.15
N GLN A 324 -23.69 -13.57 -1.53
CA GLN A 324 -23.67 -14.55 -2.62
C GLN A 324 -24.56 -15.75 -2.32
N LEU A 325 -24.44 -16.32 -1.11
CA LEU A 325 -25.26 -17.45 -0.66
C LEU A 325 -26.75 -17.11 -0.69
N ALA A 326 -27.16 -15.96 -0.15
CA ALA A 326 -28.56 -15.53 -0.19
C ALA A 326 -29.07 -15.35 -1.62
N GLN A 327 -28.25 -14.80 -2.52
CA GLN A 327 -28.64 -14.62 -3.92
C GLN A 327 -28.79 -15.97 -4.65
N GLU A 328 -27.93 -16.95 -4.36
CA GLU A 328 -28.01 -18.30 -4.93
C GLU A 328 -29.24 -19.07 -4.43
N ILE A 329 -29.63 -18.89 -3.16
CA ILE A 329 -30.85 -19.49 -2.60
C ILE A 329 -32.12 -18.84 -3.18
N MET A 330 -32.12 -17.51 -3.37
CA MET A 330 -33.27 -16.79 -3.95
C MET A 330 -33.48 -17.10 -5.43
N ASN A 331 -32.40 -17.18 -6.20
CA ASN A 331 -32.43 -17.41 -7.65
C ASN A 331 -31.48 -18.58 -8.01
N PRO A 332 -31.89 -19.83 -7.75
CA PRO A 332 -31.06 -20.98 -8.07
C PRO A 332 -30.88 -21.13 -9.59
N ASP A 333 -29.62 -21.19 -10.02
CA ASP A 333 -29.27 -21.44 -11.42
C ASP A 333 -29.42 -22.94 -11.72
N THR A 334 -30.54 -23.32 -12.34
CA THR A 334 -30.85 -24.73 -12.68
C THR A 334 -29.85 -25.36 -13.67
N SER A 335 -28.98 -24.57 -14.29
CA SER A 335 -27.95 -25.05 -15.23
C SER A 335 -26.67 -25.54 -14.54
N LYS A 336 -26.48 -25.25 -13.24
CA LYS A 336 -25.29 -25.63 -12.48
C LYS A 336 -25.66 -26.51 -11.29
N PRO A 337 -24.79 -27.47 -10.92
CA PRO A 337 -24.97 -28.21 -9.67
C PRO A 337 -24.94 -27.22 -8.50
N GLU A 338 -25.78 -27.46 -7.49
CA GLU A 338 -25.83 -26.63 -6.28
C GLU A 338 -24.44 -26.51 -5.65
N SER A 339 -24.07 -25.29 -5.25
CA SER A 339 -22.80 -25.06 -4.58
C SER A 339 -22.75 -25.80 -3.24
N PHE A 340 -21.54 -26.20 -2.83
CA PHE A 340 -21.32 -26.85 -1.53
C PHE A 340 -21.83 -25.99 -0.36
N GLU A 341 -21.77 -24.67 -0.49
CA GLU A 341 -22.24 -23.73 0.52
C GLU A 341 -23.77 -23.78 0.70
N VAL A 342 -24.53 -23.89 -0.39
CA VAL A 342 -25.99 -24.05 -0.34
C VAL A 342 -26.38 -25.39 0.27
N THR A 343 -25.70 -26.48 -0.10
CA THR A 343 -25.94 -27.80 0.51
C THR A 343 -25.60 -27.80 2.00
N ALA A 344 -24.47 -27.18 2.38
CA ALA A 344 -24.07 -27.03 3.78
C ALA A 344 -25.09 -26.21 4.58
N PHE A 345 -25.57 -25.08 4.03
CA PHE A 345 -26.59 -24.24 4.66
C PHE A 345 -27.91 -24.99 4.88
N LYS A 346 -28.40 -25.71 3.86
CA LYS A 346 -29.60 -26.56 3.97
C LYS A 346 -29.42 -27.65 5.03
N SER A 347 -28.24 -28.27 5.11
CA SER A 347 -27.94 -29.31 6.11
C SER A 347 -27.83 -28.78 7.55
N ALA A 348 -27.48 -27.50 7.72
CA ALA A 348 -27.37 -26.87 9.03
C ALA A 348 -28.73 -26.52 9.67
N GLY A 349 -29.84 -26.62 8.92
CA GLY A 349 -31.19 -26.37 9.43
C GLY A 349 -31.49 -24.90 9.77
N GLN A 350 -30.67 -23.95 9.30
CA GLN A 350 -30.91 -22.53 9.50
C GLN A 350 -32.09 -22.05 8.62
N SER A 351 -32.94 -21.18 9.16
CA SER A 351 -34.06 -20.65 8.39
C SER A 351 -33.57 -19.63 7.35
N PRO A 352 -34.03 -19.69 6.08
CA PRO A 352 -33.66 -18.70 5.06
C PRO A 352 -33.99 -17.25 5.48
N GLU A 353 -35.06 -17.06 6.27
CA GLU A 353 -35.49 -15.77 6.78
C GLU A 353 -34.43 -15.09 7.67
N GLN A 354 -33.75 -15.86 8.52
CA GLN A 354 -32.66 -15.34 9.36
C GLN A 354 -31.47 -14.89 8.49
N LEU A 355 -31.12 -15.67 7.47
CA LEU A 355 -30.06 -15.31 6.53
C LEU A 355 -30.39 -14.02 5.77
N TYR A 356 -31.64 -13.86 5.31
CA TYR A 356 -32.06 -12.64 4.62
C TYR A 356 -32.01 -11.41 5.53
N ALA A 357 -32.46 -11.52 6.78
CA ALA A 357 -32.38 -10.43 7.75
C ALA A 357 -30.92 -10.00 8.02
N GLU A 358 -29.99 -10.94 8.13
CA GLU A 358 -28.56 -10.63 8.26
C GLU A 358 -28.00 -9.95 6.99
N VAL A 359 -28.39 -10.43 5.81
CA VAL A 359 -27.96 -9.88 4.52
C VAL A 359 -28.48 -8.46 4.30
N ASP A 360 -29.72 -8.15 4.69
CA ASP A 360 -30.25 -6.78 4.65
C ASP A 360 -29.42 -5.83 5.52
N GLY A 361 -28.98 -6.29 6.69
CA GLY A 361 -28.05 -5.55 7.53
C GLY A 361 -26.71 -5.27 6.84
N ILE A 362 -26.18 -6.23 6.07
CA ILE A 362 -24.96 -6.07 5.27
C ILE A 362 -25.19 -5.10 4.11
N LEU A 363 -26.29 -5.23 3.38
CA LEU A 363 -26.65 -4.35 2.25
C LEU A 363 -26.78 -2.89 2.72
N ASN A 364 -27.39 -2.65 3.87
CA ASN A 364 -27.50 -1.30 4.44
C ASN A 364 -26.11 -0.71 4.78
N LYS A 365 -25.20 -1.51 5.35
CA LYS A 365 -23.80 -1.09 5.58
C LYS A 365 -23.11 -0.72 4.27
N PHE A 366 -23.30 -1.51 3.21
CA PHE A 366 -22.77 -1.20 1.88
C PHE A 366 -23.42 0.02 1.24
N TYR A 367 -24.70 0.29 1.50
CA TYR A 367 -25.40 1.49 1.01
C TYR A 367 -24.80 2.77 1.63
N VAL A 368 -24.66 2.80 2.96
CA VAL A 368 -24.00 3.91 3.67
C VAL A 368 -22.53 4.02 3.26
N GLY A 369 -21.83 2.89 3.17
CA GLY A 369 -20.45 2.83 2.69
C GLY A 369 -20.29 3.33 1.24
N GLY A 370 -21.27 3.09 0.38
CA GLY A 370 -21.32 3.58 -0.99
C GLY A 370 -21.46 5.10 -1.08
N TRP A 371 -22.27 5.71 -0.21
CA TRP A 371 -22.33 7.17 -0.07
C TRP A 371 -20.98 7.76 0.34
N ILE A 372 -20.32 7.17 1.34
CA ILE A 372 -19.02 7.64 1.85
C ILE A 372 -17.93 7.47 0.79
N LEU A 373 -17.84 6.30 0.17
CA LEU A 373 -16.86 6.01 -0.88
C LEU A 373 -17.05 6.94 -2.08
N GLY A 374 -18.28 7.07 -2.55
CA GLY A 374 -18.62 7.94 -3.68
C GLY A 374 -18.32 9.41 -3.39
N GLY A 375 -18.67 9.89 -2.19
CA GLY A 375 -18.35 11.24 -1.73
C GLY A 375 -16.84 11.47 -1.62
N PHE A 376 -16.09 10.51 -1.09
CA PHE A 376 -14.62 10.56 -1.03
C PHE A 376 -13.99 10.65 -2.43
N LEU A 377 -14.46 9.85 -3.39
CA LEU A 377 -13.97 9.92 -4.77
C LEU A 377 -14.32 11.27 -5.40
N GLY A 378 -15.54 11.75 -5.23
CA GLY A 378 -15.95 13.09 -5.68
C GLY A 378 -15.04 14.20 -5.15
N LEU A 379 -14.67 14.12 -3.85
CA LEU A 379 -13.72 15.04 -3.23
C LEU A 379 -12.32 14.93 -3.87
N VAL A 380 -11.79 13.72 -4.06
CA VAL A 380 -10.47 13.50 -4.68
C VAL A 380 -10.43 14.05 -6.10
N PHE A 381 -11.47 13.81 -6.91
CA PHE A 381 -11.60 14.39 -8.25
C PHE A 381 -11.64 15.91 -8.20
N GLY A 382 -12.47 16.50 -7.32
CA GLY A 382 -12.56 17.94 -7.15
C GLY A 382 -11.23 18.58 -6.73
N LEU A 383 -10.52 18.01 -5.76
CA LEU A 383 -9.20 18.48 -5.33
C LEU A 383 -8.15 18.35 -6.44
N THR A 384 -8.24 17.31 -7.26
CA THR A 384 -7.34 17.13 -8.41
C THR A 384 -7.57 18.21 -9.47
N LEU A 385 -8.83 18.55 -9.77
CA LEU A 385 -9.20 19.66 -10.66
C LEU A 385 -8.70 21.02 -10.12
N THR A 386 -8.83 21.24 -8.80
CA THR A 386 -8.29 22.44 -8.15
C THR A 386 -6.77 22.49 -8.27
N SER A 387 -6.08 21.37 -8.04
CA SER A 387 -4.61 21.30 -8.17
C SER A 387 -4.12 21.57 -9.60
N LEU A 388 -4.94 21.31 -10.63
CA LEU A 388 -4.61 21.64 -12.02
C LEU A 388 -4.72 23.13 -12.33
N SER A 389 -5.49 23.85 -11.53
CA SER A 389 -5.85 25.24 -11.75
C SER A 389 -4.94 26.23 -11.00
N VAL A 390 -4.14 25.73 -10.05
CA VAL A 390 -3.23 26.53 -9.22
C VAL A 390 -1.81 26.47 -9.81
N PHE A 391 -1.30 27.63 -10.21
CA PHE A 391 0.08 27.78 -10.66
C PHE A 391 0.94 28.38 -9.54
N ASN A 392 1.95 27.63 -9.11
CA ASN A 392 2.93 28.10 -8.14
C ASN A 392 4.17 28.60 -8.88
N TYR A 393 4.59 29.84 -8.56
CA TYR A 393 5.86 30.39 -9.01
C TYR A 393 7.03 29.62 -8.37
N ARG A 394 7.99 29.24 -9.19
CA ARG A 394 9.19 28.48 -8.78
C ARG A 394 10.37 28.97 -9.60
N GLU A 395 11.44 29.37 -8.91
CA GLU A 395 12.67 29.86 -9.55
C GLU A 395 13.60 28.72 -9.97
N ASP A 396 13.61 27.64 -9.19
CA ASP A 396 14.51 26.51 -9.37
C ASP A 396 13.75 25.19 -9.59
N TYR A 397 14.48 24.18 -10.08
CA TYR A 397 14.00 22.81 -10.18
C TYR A 397 13.79 22.21 -8.78
N THR A 398 12.56 21.86 -8.45
CA THR A 398 12.21 21.30 -7.14
C THR A 398 11.49 19.96 -7.28
N PRO A 399 11.78 18.96 -6.44
CA PRO A 399 10.99 17.73 -6.43
C PRO A 399 9.62 17.99 -5.78
N ASN A 400 8.55 17.52 -6.41
CA ASN A 400 7.21 17.57 -5.83
C ASN A 400 7.16 16.70 -4.57
N LYS A 401 6.86 17.29 -3.42
CA LYS A 401 6.86 16.61 -2.12
C LYS A 401 5.89 15.42 -2.02
N GLY A 402 4.82 15.39 -2.82
CA GLY A 402 3.83 14.31 -2.80
C GLY A 402 4.21 13.13 -3.70
N THR A 403 4.59 13.41 -4.95
CA THR A 403 4.87 12.39 -5.96
C THR A 403 6.31 11.86 -5.93
N CYS A 404 7.26 12.60 -5.34
CA CYS A 404 8.63 12.15 -5.21
C CYS A 404 8.75 10.97 -4.22
N LEU A 405 9.37 9.88 -4.66
CA LEU A 405 9.60 8.67 -3.86
C LEU A 405 10.96 8.68 -3.12
N SER A 406 11.65 9.82 -3.10
CA SER A 406 12.94 10.00 -2.41
C SER A 406 14.05 8.99 -2.80
N CYS A 407 14.02 8.44 -4.03
CA CYS A 407 14.93 7.38 -4.48
C CYS A 407 16.41 7.78 -4.66
N ALA A 408 16.74 9.06 -4.48
CA ALA A 408 18.06 9.67 -4.66
C ALA A 408 18.70 9.60 -6.08
N ARG A 409 18.05 9.01 -7.09
CA ARG A 409 18.60 8.93 -8.47
C ARG A 409 18.98 10.30 -9.06
N CYS A 410 18.18 11.33 -8.81
CA CYS A 410 18.44 12.68 -9.33
C CYS A 410 19.68 13.36 -8.71
N ILE A 411 20.20 12.84 -7.60
CA ILE A 411 21.38 13.40 -6.92
C ILE A 411 22.64 13.08 -7.72
N ASP A 412 22.80 11.85 -8.22
CA ASP A 412 24.02 11.43 -8.92
C ASP A 412 24.27 12.22 -10.22
N TYR A 413 23.19 12.71 -10.84
CA TYR A 413 23.25 13.53 -12.06
C TYR A 413 23.41 15.03 -11.77
N CYS A 414 23.43 15.44 -10.50
CA CYS A 414 23.59 16.84 -10.14
C CYS A 414 25.09 17.22 -10.13
N PRO A 415 25.53 18.19 -10.93
CA PRO A 415 26.94 18.61 -10.97
C PRO A 415 27.34 19.47 -9.77
N VAL A 416 26.37 19.98 -9.00
CA VAL A 416 26.60 20.85 -7.84
C VAL A 416 26.96 19.97 -6.64
N LYS A 417 28.18 20.13 -6.13
CA LYS A 417 28.66 19.44 -4.93
C LYS A 417 28.36 20.27 -3.66
N PRO A 418 28.26 19.63 -2.49
CA PRO A 418 28.22 20.35 -1.22
C PRO A 418 29.56 21.10 -1.05
N ASP A 419 29.49 22.34 -0.58
CA ASP A 419 30.67 23.12 -0.18
C ASP A 419 31.38 22.51 1.04
#